data_AF-A0A081HW46-F1
#
_entry.id   AF-A0A081HW46-F1
#
_cell.length_a   1.000
_cell.length_b   1.000
_cell.length_c   1.000
_cell.angle_alpha   90.00
_cell.angle_beta   90.00
_cell.angle_gamma   90.00
#
_symmetry.space_group_name_H-M   'P 1'
#
loop_
_entity.id
_entity.type
_entity.pdbx_description
1 polymer ?
#
loop_
_entity_poly.entity_id
_entity_poly.type
_entity_poly.pdbx_seq_one_letter_code
_entity_poly.pdbx_strand_id
1 'polypeptide(L)'
;MLDYGAFPPEFNSARIYSGPGSGSLVSAASAWSALAAELNSAALSYEKVVTALSSEEWLGAASATMAQAVQPYIAWMTSAAAQAEEAATQARA
;
A
#
# COMPACT_ATOMS: atom_id res chain seq x y z
N MET A 1 4.55 -1.94 -31.05
CA MET A 1 3.43 -1.05 -30.70
C MET A 1 2.15 -1.77 -31.10
N LEU A 2 1.16 -1.84 -30.21
CA LEU A 2 -0.15 -2.37 -30.59
C LEU A 2 -0.86 -1.35 -31.49
N ASP A 3 -1.33 -1.77 -32.65
CA ASP A 3 -2.13 -0.95 -33.57
C ASP A 3 -3.57 -1.46 -33.58
N TYR A 4 -4.45 -0.79 -32.84
CA TYR A 4 -5.89 -1.09 -32.83
C TYR A 4 -6.60 -0.53 -34.07
N GLY A 5 -6.00 0.41 -34.79
CA GLY A 5 -6.55 1.01 -36.01
C GLY A 5 -6.50 0.08 -37.22
N ALA A 6 -5.68 -0.99 -37.14
CA ALA A 6 -5.66 -2.06 -38.13
C ALA A 6 -6.93 -2.94 -38.12
N PHE A 7 -7.76 -2.89 -37.07
CA PHE A 7 -8.99 -3.67 -36.96
C PHE A 7 -10.23 -2.84 -37.27
N PRO A 8 -11.27 -3.44 -37.91
CA PRO A 8 -12.54 -2.76 -38.12
C PRO A 8 -13.23 -2.45 -36.78
N PRO A 9 -14.11 -1.44 -36.73
CA PRO A 9 -14.71 -0.96 -35.47
C PRO A 9 -15.51 -2.04 -34.74
N GLU A 10 -16.14 -2.98 -35.44
CA GLU A 10 -16.91 -4.10 -34.86
C GLU A 10 -16.03 -4.98 -33.97
N PHE A 11 -14.76 -5.16 -34.34
CA PHE A 11 -13.83 -6.01 -33.62
C PHE A 11 -13.39 -5.38 -32.29
N ASN A 12 -13.00 -4.10 -32.34
CA ASN A 12 -12.62 -3.37 -31.12
C ASN A 12 -13.84 -3.17 -30.20
N SER A 13 -15.01 -2.91 -30.77
CA SER A 13 -16.27 -2.77 -30.03
C SER A 13 -16.67 -4.07 -29.34
N ALA A 14 -16.65 -5.20 -30.05
CA ALA A 14 -16.99 -6.50 -29.46
C ALA A 14 -16.08 -6.83 -28.27
N ARG A 15 -14.78 -6.50 -28.35
CA ARG A 15 -13.83 -6.71 -27.26
C ARG A 15 -14.16 -5.86 -26.03
N ILE A 16 -14.38 -4.55 -26.18
CA ILE A 16 -14.60 -3.65 -25.04
C ILE A 16 -15.97 -3.82 -24.38
N TYR A 17 -16.99 -4.22 -25.15
CA TYR A 17 -18.34 -4.50 -24.62
C TYR A 17 -18.50 -5.93 -24.09
N SER A 18 -17.48 -6.77 -24.23
CA SER A 18 -17.44 -8.11 -23.65
C SER A 18 -16.63 -8.14 -22.35
N GLY A 19 -16.90 -9.13 -21.50
CA GLY A 19 -16.10 -9.38 -20.29
C GLY A 19 -16.76 -8.92 -18.98
N PRO A 20 -16.07 -9.12 -17.84
CA PRO A 20 -16.66 -8.98 -16.51
C PRO A 20 -16.77 -7.54 -15.99
N GLY A 21 -16.31 -6.54 -16.75
CA GLY A 21 -16.26 -5.14 -16.32
C GLY A 21 -15.17 -4.85 -15.27
N SER A 22 -15.21 -3.65 -14.68
CA SER A 22 -14.19 -3.13 -13.77
C SER A 22 -14.35 -3.55 -12.30
N GLY A 23 -15.34 -4.38 -11.96
CA GLY A 23 -15.66 -4.73 -10.58
C GLY A 23 -14.47 -5.32 -9.80
N SER A 24 -13.64 -6.14 -10.44
CA SER A 24 -12.42 -6.68 -9.83
C SER A 24 -11.38 -5.60 -9.52
N LEU A 25 -11.22 -4.58 -10.38
CA LEU A 25 -10.33 -3.44 -10.15
C LEU A 25 -10.82 -2.57 -9.01
N VAL A 26 -12.13 -2.32 -8.89
CA VAL A 26 -12.73 -1.59 -7.76
C VAL A 26 -12.55 -2.34 -6.44
N SER A 27 -12.68 -3.67 -6.46
CA SER A 27 -12.40 -4.53 -5.30
C SER A 27 -10.92 -4.46 -4.92
N ALA A 28 -10.02 -4.53 -5.91
CA ALA A 28 -8.58 -4.41 -5.68
C ALA A 28 -8.21 -3.04 -5.09
N ALA A 29 -8.80 -1.95 -5.60
CA ALA A 29 -8.59 -0.61 -5.04
C ALA A 29 -8.98 -0.52 -3.57
N SER A 30 -10.13 -1.09 -3.20
CA SER A 30 -10.58 -1.14 -1.81
C SER A 30 -9.63 -1.94 -0.92
N ALA A 31 -9.14 -3.08 -1.40
CA ALA A 31 -8.17 -3.91 -0.68
C ALA A 31 -6.83 -3.18 -0.49
N TRP A 32 -6.34 -2.48 -1.50
CA TRP A 32 -5.11 -1.69 -1.42
C TRP A 32 -5.23 -0.51 -0.43
N SER A 33 -6.35 0.23 -0.44
CA SER A 33 -6.58 1.28 0.57
C SER A 33 -6.68 0.72 1.99
N ALA A 34 -7.31 -0.45 2.17
CA ALA A 34 -7.36 -1.11 3.48
C ALA A 34 -5.95 -1.52 3.96
N LEU A 35 -5.13 -2.09 3.08
CA LEU A 35 -3.75 -2.42 3.39
C LEU A 35 -2.92 -1.18 3.76
N ALA A 36 -3.10 -0.07 3.05
CA ALA A 36 -2.45 1.20 3.38
C ALA A 36 -2.82 1.69 4.79
N ALA A 37 -4.11 1.63 5.15
CA ALA A 37 -4.58 2.00 6.47
C ALA A 37 -3.99 1.11 7.58
N GLU A 38 -3.97 -0.20 7.39
CA GLU A 38 -3.41 -1.15 8.37
C GLU A 38 -1.90 -0.98 8.54
N LEU A 39 -1.15 -0.76 7.46
CA LEU A 39 0.30 -0.50 7.53
C LEU A 39 0.61 0.78 8.29
N ASN A 40 -0.15 1.86 8.06
CA ASN A 40 0.00 3.10 8.82
C ASN A 40 -0.36 2.92 10.30
N SER A 41 -1.46 2.22 10.59
CA SER A 41 -1.87 1.90 11.96
C SER A 41 -0.78 1.10 12.70
N ALA A 42 -0.22 0.09 12.04
CA ALA A 42 0.88 -0.70 12.57
C ALA A 42 2.14 0.14 12.81
N ALA A 43 2.54 0.99 11.86
CA ALA A 43 3.68 1.89 12.02
C ALA A 43 3.52 2.81 13.26
N LEU A 44 2.35 3.44 13.42
CA LEU A 44 2.04 4.27 14.58
C LEU A 44 2.06 3.48 15.91
N SER A 45 1.58 2.23 15.90
CA SER A 45 1.65 1.36 17.08
C SER A 45 3.09 1.02 17.45
N TYR A 46 3.95 0.76 16.45
CA TYR A 46 5.37 0.51 16.68
C TYR A 46 6.05 1.76 17.25
N GLU A 47 5.83 2.94 16.67
CA GLU A 47 6.38 4.20 17.16
C GLU A 47 6.00 4.46 18.63
N LYS A 48 4.75 4.19 19.02
CA LYS A 48 4.30 4.31 20.42
C LYS A 48 5.10 3.41 21.36
N VAL A 49 5.26 2.14 21.02
CA VAL A 49 6.02 1.18 21.84
C VAL A 49 7.49 1.54 21.91
N VAL A 50 8.09 1.97 20.79
CA VAL A 50 9.49 2.39 20.72
C VAL A 50 9.75 3.66 21.52
N THR A 51 8.80 4.59 21.50
CA THR A 51 8.85 5.80 22.33
C THR A 51 8.84 5.40 23.80
N ALA A 52 7.86 4.62 24.25
CA ALA A 52 7.79 4.16 25.65
C ALA A 52 9.07 3.42 26.07
N LEU A 53 9.58 2.53 25.22
CA LEU A 53 10.82 1.78 25.45
C LEU A 53 12.03 2.71 25.70
N SER A 54 12.13 3.82 24.96
CA SER A 54 13.31 4.70 24.98
C SER A 54 13.16 5.95 25.87
N SER A 55 11.95 6.28 26.34
CA SER A 55 11.69 7.49 27.13
C SER A 55 11.28 7.24 28.58
N GLU A 56 10.89 6.01 28.94
CA GLU A 56 10.34 5.72 30.27
C GLU A 56 11.36 4.99 31.16
N GLU A 57 11.09 3.72 31.51
CA GLU A 57 11.79 3.02 32.57
C GLU A 57 13.10 2.35 32.10
N TRP A 58 13.24 2.08 30.80
CA TRP A 58 14.36 1.31 30.23
C TRP A 58 15.36 2.22 29.51
N LEU A 59 16.07 3.07 30.24
CA LEU A 59 16.99 4.09 29.68
C LEU A 59 18.43 3.59 29.42
N GLY A 60 18.64 2.27 29.35
CA GLY A 60 19.95 1.67 29.15
C GLY A 60 20.35 1.51 27.69
N ALA A 61 21.64 1.22 27.44
CA ALA A 61 22.19 1.02 26.09
C ALA A 61 21.44 -0.04 25.28
N ALA A 62 21.00 -1.13 25.92
CA ALA A 62 20.24 -2.20 25.26
C ALA A 62 18.89 -1.72 24.70
N SER A 63 18.18 -0.87 25.43
CA SER A 63 16.92 -0.28 24.98
C SER A 63 17.14 0.68 23.82
N ALA A 64 18.16 1.54 23.91
CA ALA A 64 18.54 2.45 22.83
C ALA A 64 18.92 1.70 21.54
N THR A 65 19.66 0.59 21.65
CA THR A 65 20.00 -0.26 20.50
C THR A 65 18.74 -0.88 19.88
N MET A 66 17.81 -1.38 20.68
CA MET A 66 16.54 -1.92 20.17
C MET A 66 15.68 -0.86 19.48
N ALA A 67 15.58 0.34 20.06
CA ALA A 67 14.83 1.45 19.49
C ALA A 67 15.38 1.89 18.12
N GLN A 68 16.69 1.79 17.91
CA GLN A 68 17.34 2.05 16.62
C GLN A 68 17.14 0.90 15.63
N ALA A 69 17.26 -0.35 16.07
CA ALA A 69 17.19 -1.53 15.21
C ALA A 69 15.84 -1.70 14.49
N VAL A 70 14.76 -1.21 15.10
CA VAL A 70 13.40 -1.32 14.53
C VAL A 70 13.05 -0.18 13.55
N GLN A 71 13.79 0.93 13.54
CA GLN A 71 13.50 2.08 12.66
C GLN A 71 13.37 1.73 11.18
N PRO A 72 14.24 0.87 10.58
CA PRO A 72 14.10 0.51 9.17
C PRO A 72 12.78 -0.20 8.85
N TYR A 73 12.23 -0.96 9.80
CA TYR A 73 10.96 -1.66 9.62
C TYR A 73 9.77 -0.70 9.70
N ILE A 74 9.81 0.27 10.61
CA ILE A 74 8.81 1.35 10.68
C ILE A 74 8.82 2.17 9.38
N ALA A 75 10.01 2.55 8.90
CA ALA A 75 10.16 3.26 7.63
C ALA A 75 9.61 2.47 6.44
N TRP A 76 9.86 1.15 6.41
CA TRP A 76 9.29 0.27 5.39
C TRP A 76 7.76 0.23 5.46
N MET A 77 7.16 0.12 6.65
CA MET A 77 5.69 0.10 6.79
C MET A 77 5.06 1.40 6.27
N THR A 78 5.63 2.56 6.64
CA THR A 78 5.14 3.86 6.16
C THR A 78 5.29 4.02 4.65
N SER A 79 6.41 3.59 4.07
CA SER A 79 6.62 3.63 2.62
C SER A 79 5.70 2.67 1.87
N ALA A 80 5.51 1.45 2.38
CA ALA A 80 4.62 0.47 1.81
C ALA A 80 3.15 0.92 1.89
N ALA A 81 2.76 1.61 2.96
CA ALA A 81 1.44 2.20 3.07
C ALA A 81 1.19 3.25 1.96
N ALA A 82 2.16 4.12 1.70
CA ALA A 82 2.06 5.12 0.63
C ALA A 82 1.96 4.46 -0.76
N GLN A 83 2.77 3.43 -1.03
CA GLN A 83 2.71 2.68 -2.29
C GLN A 83 1.38 1.93 -2.46
N ALA A 84 0.83 1.38 -1.37
CA ALA A 84 -0.48 0.75 -1.38
C ALA A 84 -1.60 1.76 -1.71
N GLU A 85 -1.55 2.96 -1.16
CA GLU A 85 -2.56 4.00 -1.48
C GLU A 85 -2.42 4.50 -2.93
N GLU A 86 -1.20 4.58 -3.46
CA GLU A 86 -0.99 4.86 -4.88
C GLU A 86 -1.59 3.75 -5.75
N ALA A 87 -1.34 2.47 -5.42
CA ALA A 87 -1.92 1.34 -6.13
C ALA A 87 -3.46 1.36 -6.10
N ALA A 88 -4.04 1.74 -4.95
CA ALA A 88 -5.48 1.94 -4.82
C ALA A 88 -6.00 3.05 -5.74
N THR A 89 -5.29 4.17 -5.81
CA THR A 89 -5.63 5.33 -6.66
C THR A 89 -5.56 4.96 -8.14
N GLN A 90 -4.50 4.28 -8.57
CA GLN A 90 -4.33 3.84 -9.96
C GLN A 90 -5.36 2.78 -10.37
N ALA A 91 -5.81 1.94 -9.44
CA ALA A 91 -6.85 0.95 -9.71
C ALA A 91 -8.27 1.56 -9.81
N ARG A 92 -8.48 2.79 -9.32
CA ARG A 92 -9.74 3.54 -9.47
C ARG A 92 -9.80 4.39 -10.73
N ALA A 93 -8.63 4.80 -11.24
CA ALA A 93 -8.47 5.66 -12.42
C ALA A 93 -8.79 4.90 -13.72
#